data_AF-A0A530BRG4-F1
#
_entry.id   AF-A0A530BRG4-F1
#
_cell.length_a   1.000
_cell.length_b   1.000
_cell.length_c   1.000
_cell.angle_alpha   90.00
_cell.angle_beta   90.00
_cell.angle_gamma   90.00
#
_symmetry.space_group_name_H-M   'P 1'
#
loop_
_entity.id
_entity.type
_entity.pdbx_description
1 polymer ?
#
loop_
_entity_poly.entity_id
_entity_poly.type
_entity_poly.pdbx_seq_one_letter_code
_entity_poly.pdbx_strand_id
1 'polypeptide(L)' 'MDFSAVNWLAVVVAAVVAWLFGAAWYTTLSKPWLKAAKLDPATMKRSPLSFIISFVAELVMAIVLSLVVGA' A
#
# COMPACT_ATOMS: atom_id res chain seq x y z
N MET A 1 -16.65 -7.84 16.35
CA MET A 1 -15.29 -7.29 16.28
C MET A 1 -15.10 -6.39 17.47
N ASP A 2 -14.14 -6.69 18.32
CA ASP A 2 -13.80 -5.87 19.48
C ASP A 2 -12.73 -4.85 19.11
N PHE A 3 -13.10 -3.58 19.05
CA PHE A 3 -12.20 -2.49 18.70
C PHE A 3 -11.33 -2.03 19.89
N SER A 4 -11.65 -2.47 21.11
CA SER A 4 -10.86 -2.13 22.31
C SER A 4 -9.52 -2.85 22.36
N ALA A 5 -9.39 -3.99 21.67
CA ALA A 5 -8.16 -4.77 21.56
C ALA A 5 -7.18 -4.22 20.49
N VAL A 6 -7.60 -3.25 19.67
CA VAL A 6 -6.78 -2.73 18.57
C VAL A 6 -5.64 -1.85 19.08
N ASN A 7 -4.41 -2.25 18.78
CA ASN A 7 -3.25 -1.37 18.94
C ASN A 7 -3.18 -0.39 17.75
N TRP A 8 -3.76 0.79 17.92
CA TRP A 8 -3.81 1.83 16.88
C TRP A 8 -2.43 2.30 16.39
N LEU A 9 -1.43 2.31 17.27
CA LEU A 9 -0.06 2.64 16.86
C LEU A 9 0.49 1.57 15.91
N ALA A 10 0.29 0.29 16.23
CA ALA A 10 0.72 -0.82 15.38
C ALA A 10 0.02 -0.78 14.02
N VAL A 11 -1.26 -0.43 13.96
CA VAL A 11 -2.02 -0.26 12.70
C VAL A 11 -1.37 0.81 11.81
N VAL A 12 -1.07 1.99 12.35
CA VAL A 12 -0.46 3.07 11.57
C VAL A 12 0.95 2.67 11.10
N VAL A 13 1.76 2.08 11.98
CA VAL A 13 3.10 1.60 11.63
C VAL A 13 3.04 0.54 10.54
N ALA A 14 2.12 -0.43 10.63
CA ALA A 14 1.93 -1.47 9.63
C ALA A 14 1.56 -0.88 8.27
N ALA A 15 0.62 0.06 8.22
CA ALA A 15 0.23 0.74 6.98
C ALA A 15 1.40 1.49 6.34
N VAL A 16 2.22 2.21 7.13
CA VAL A 16 3.42 2.90 6.64
C VAL A 16 4.45 1.92 6.09
N VAL A 17 4.75 0.84 6.82
CA VAL A 17 5.73 -0.17 6.39
C VAL A 17 5.26 -0.87 5.10
N ALA A 18 3.99 -1.27 5.02
CA ALA A 18 3.42 -1.88 3.82
C ALA A 18 3.47 -0.93 2.62
N TRP A 19 3.13 0.34 2.83
CA TRP A 19 3.17 1.35 1.77
C TRP A 19 4.59 1.64 1.27
N LEU A 20 5.58 1.72 2.18
CA LEU A 20 6.99 1.86 1.82
C LEU A 20 7.54 0.62 1.09
N PHE A 21 7.11 -0.57 1.51
CA PHE A 21 7.43 -1.80 0.78
C PHE A 21 6.87 -1.76 -0.64
N GLY A 22 5.61 -1.33 -0.81
CA GLY A 22 5.00 -1.10 -2.12
C GLY A 22 5.81 -0.11 -2.95
N ALA A 23 6.25 1.01 -2.37
CA ALA A 23 7.10 1.98 -3.05
C ALA A 23 8.42 1.35 -3.51
N ALA A 24 9.10 0.57 -2.65
CA ALA A 24 10.32 -0.14 -3.03
C ALA A 24 10.06 -1.17 -4.16
N TRP A 25 8.98 -1.93 -4.06
CA TRP A 25 8.57 -2.93 -5.05
C TRP A 25 8.28 -2.31 -6.42
N TYR A 26 7.42 -1.29 -6.47
CA TYR A 26 7.05 -0.62 -7.72
C TYR A 26 8.19 0.18 -8.33
N THR A 27 9.08 0.77 -7.52
CA THR A 27 10.24 1.50 -8.07
C THR A 27 11.29 0.55 -8.64
N THR A 28 11.65 -0.51 -7.92
CA THR A 28 12.71 -1.46 -8.32
C THR A 28 12.32 -2.31 -9.53
N LEU A 29 11.04 -2.72 -9.63
CA LEU A 29 10.57 -3.62 -10.67
C LEU A 29 9.75 -2.95 -11.78
N SER A 30 9.53 -1.63 -11.73
CA SER A 30 8.78 -0.89 -12.76
C SER A 30 9.31 -1.13 -14.18
N LYS A 31 10.62 -1.01 -14.40
CA LYS A 31 11.24 -1.11 -15.74
C LYS A 31 10.97 -2.46 -16.43
N PRO A 32 11.25 -3.63 -15.82
CA PRO A 32 10.97 -4.91 -16.47
C PRO A 32 9.47 -5.12 -16.73
N TRP A 33 8.57 -4.68 -15.85
CA TRP A 33 7.12 -4.81 -16.08
C TRP A 33 6.63 -3.94 -17.25
N LEU A 34 7.08 -2.69 -17.33
CA LEU A 34 6.75 -1.79 -18.44
C LEU A 34 7.24 -2.37 -19.78
N LYS A 35 8.46 -2.92 -19.80
CA LYS A 35 9.01 -3.59 -20.98
C LYS A 35 8.17 -4.81 -21.39
N ALA A 36 7.81 -5.67 -20.44
CA ALA A 36 7.01 -6.86 -20.70
C ALA A 36 5.60 -6.51 -21.19
N ALA A 37 4.99 -5.46 -20.64
CA ALA A 37 3.69 -4.96 -21.03
C ALA A 37 3.71 -4.08 -22.30
N LYS A 38 4.88 -3.81 -22.88
CA LYS A 38 5.08 -2.92 -24.04
C LYS A 38 4.50 -1.50 -23.83
N LEU A 39 4.65 -0.97 -22.61
CA LEU A 39 4.14 0.35 -22.23
C LEU A 39 5.27 1.38 -22.24
N ASP A 40 5.01 2.54 -22.85
CA ASP A 40 5.94 3.67 -22.85
C ASP A 40 5.66 4.61 -21.67
N PRO A 41 6.57 4.72 -20.68
CA PRO A 41 6.41 5.61 -19.54
C PRO A 41 6.32 7.10 -19.92
N ALA A 42 6.77 7.53 -21.10
CA ALA A 42 6.63 8.92 -21.56
C ALA A 42 5.17 9.31 -21.88
N THR A 43 4.34 8.31 -22.21
CA THR A 43 2.92 8.52 -22.54
C THR A 43 1.99 8.39 -21.33
N MET A 44 2.52 7.98 -20.18
CA MET A 44 1.73 7.67 -18.99
C MET A 44 1.45 8.91 -18.15
N LYS A 45 0.20 9.05 -17.70
CA LYS A 45 -0.19 10.07 -16.72
C LYS A 45 0.23 9.63 -15.32
N ARG A 46 0.96 10.50 -14.62
CA ARG A 46 1.28 10.32 -13.20
C ARG A 46 0.24 11.07 -12.37
N SER A 47 -0.40 10.38 -11.43
CA SER A 47 -1.34 10.99 -10.50
C SER A 47 -0.86 10.77 -9.07
N PRO A 48 -0.68 11.82 -8.26
CA PRO A 48 -0.39 11.68 -6.85
C PRO A 48 -1.55 11.01 -6.09
N LEU A 49 -2.77 11.07 -6.66
CA LEU A 49 -3.96 10.49 -6.05
C LEU A 49 -3.85 8.96 -5.89
N SER A 50 -3.18 8.27 -6.82
CA SER A 50 -2.97 6.82 -6.72
C SER A 50 -2.20 6.43 -5.46
N PHE A 51 -1.24 7.26 -5.04
CA PHE A 51 -0.47 7.03 -3.81
C PHE A 51 -1.33 7.25 -2.56
N ILE A 52 -2.14 8.31 -2.54
CA ILE A 52 -3.06 8.59 -1.43
C ILE A 52 -4.07 7.46 -1.28
N ILE A 53 -4.70 7.04 -2.39
CA ILE A 53 -5.66 5.94 -2.40
C ILE A 53 -5.00 4.65 -1.91
N SER A 54 -3.78 4.34 -2.37
CA SER A 54 -3.06 3.15 -1.89
C SER A 54 -2.80 3.19 -0.39
N PHE A 55 -2.35 4.32 0.16
CA PHE A 55 -2.09 4.45 1.59
C PHE A 55 -3.36 4.30 2.43
N VAL A 56 -4.47 4.91 1.99
CA VAL A 56 -5.77 4.75 2.66
C VAL A 56 -6.24 3.29 2.61
N ALA A 57 -6.05 2.61 1.48
CA ALA A 57 -6.38 1.19 1.34
C ALA A 57 -5.52 0.30 2.27
N GLU A 58 -4.22 0.56 2.38
CA GLU A 58 -3.33 -0.14 3.32
C GLU A 58 -3.73 0.11 4.78
N LEU A 59 -4.15 1.34 5.12
CA LEU A 59 -4.65 1.64 6.46
C LEU A 59 -5.94 0.86 6.78
N VAL A 60 -6.89 0.83 5.86
CA VAL A 60 -8.11 0.02 6.00
C VAL A 60 -7.77 -1.45 6.14
N MET A 61 -6.83 -1.96 5.33
CA MET A 61 -6.38 -3.35 5.41
C MET A 61 -5.75 -3.66 6.77
N ALA A 62 -4.87 -2.78 7.29
CA ALA A 62 -4.24 -2.94 8.59
C ALA A 62 -5.27 -2.97 9.74
N ILE A 63 -6.30 -2.14 9.68
CA ILE A 63 -7.42 -2.17 10.65
C ILE A 63 -8.14 -3.51 10.58
N VAL A 64 -8.51 -3.96 9.38
CA VAL A 64 -9.21 -5.24 9.18
C VAL A 64 -8.36 -6.40 9.69
N LEU A 65 -7.07 -6.44 9.36
CA LEU A 65 -6.15 -7.48 9.83
C LEU A 65 -6.01 -7.46 11.35
N SER A 66 -5.93 -6.28 11.98
CA SER A 66 -5.90 -6.18 13.44
C SER A 66 -7.17 -6.76 14.08
N LEU A 67 -8.34 -6.56 13.47
CA LEU A 67 -9.62 -7.03 14.01
C LEU A 67 -9.91 -8.52 13.73
N VAL A 68 -9.30 -9.09 12.69
CA VAL A 68 -9.52 -10.49 12.28
C VAL A 68 -8.44 -11.41 12.84
N VAL A 69 -7.19 -10.96 12.91
CA VAL A 69 -6.04 -11.78 13.34
C VAL A 69 -5.59 -11.44 14.76
N GLY A 70 -5.72 -10.17 15.16
CA GLY A 70 -5.23 -9.67 16.45
C GLY A 70 -6.25 -9.65 17.59
N ALA A 71 -7.51 -10.03 17.33
CA ALA A 71 -8.59 -10.13 18.31
C ALA A 71 -8.82 -11.58 18.76
#